data_AF-A0A960SQI8-F1
#
_entry.id   AF-A0A960SQI8-F1
#
_cell.length_a   1.000
_cell.length_b   1.000
_cell.length_c   1.000
_cell.angle_alpha   90.00
_cell.angle_beta   90.00
_cell.angle_gamma   90.00
#
_symmetry.space_group_name_H-M   'P 1'
#
loop_
_entity.id
_entity.type
_entity.pdbx_description
1 polymer ?
#
loop_
_entity_poly.entity_id
_entity_poly.type
_entity_poly.pdbx_seq_one_letter_code
_entity_poly.pdbx_strand_id
1 'polypeptide(L)'
;MKKRATTSSEFFKGIKRVAYEGPDSKNPLAFKHYNPDEVVEGKTMKEHLRFSVVYWHTMRGVGADMFGVGTWDRPWEKGGSEMDIALRRVRVMFEFCQKLGAPFYAFHDRDVAPEGRTLSESNRNLDKVVKELKKHQRDTGIGLLWGTACLFVNPRYMHGAATSCNADVFAYAGAQVKKCLEATHELGG
;
A
#
# COMPACT_ATOMS: atom_id res chain seq x y z
N MET A 1 20.36 26.54 3.91
CA MET A 1 20.69 25.13 4.24
C MET A 1 19.45 24.45 4.82
N LYS A 2 18.78 23.58 4.06
CA LYS A 2 17.64 22.80 4.56
C LYS A 2 18.18 21.74 5.52
N LYS A 3 17.78 21.80 6.79
CA LYS A 3 18.11 20.80 7.81
C LYS A 3 17.71 19.42 7.28
N ARG A 4 18.67 18.49 7.16
CA ARG A 4 18.39 17.06 6.93
C ARG A 4 17.44 16.63 8.04
N ALA A 5 16.26 16.14 7.66
CA ALA A 5 15.34 15.50 8.58
C ALA A 5 16.10 14.40 9.35
N THR A 6 15.92 14.40 10.66
CA THR A 6 16.36 13.38 11.58
C THR A 6 16.07 12.01 10.97
N THR A 7 17.10 11.19 10.79
CA THR A 7 17.00 9.85 10.20
C THR A 7 16.05 9.02 11.06
N SER A 8 14.79 8.96 10.65
CA SER A 8 13.88 7.86 11.02
C SER A 8 14.62 6.57 10.73
N SER A 9 14.60 5.62 11.66
CA SER A 9 15.24 4.31 11.47
C SER A 9 14.74 3.68 10.18
N GLU A 10 15.66 3.38 9.25
CA GLU A 10 15.31 2.68 8.00
C GLU A 10 14.87 1.24 8.29
N PHE A 11 13.81 0.80 7.60
CA PHE A 11 13.30 -0.57 7.66
C PHE A 11 14.09 -1.51 6.74
N PHE A 12 14.52 -1.04 5.57
CA PHE A 12 15.31 -1.80 4.59
C PHE A 12 16.79 -1.42 4.65
N LYS A 13 17.43 -1.71 5.78
CA LYS A 13 18.84 -1.36 6.03
C LYS A 13 19.76 -1.93 4.94
N GLY A 14 20.70 -1.12 4.47
CA GLY A 14 21.66 -1.52 3.43
C GLY A 14 21.11 -1.48 2.00
N ILE A 15 19.79 -1.36 1.82
CA ILE A 15 19.19 -1.18 0.50
C ILE A 15 19.12 0.31 0.19
N LYS A 16 19.87 0.74 -0.82
CA LYS A 16 19.79 2.10 -1.37
C LYS A 16 18.65 2.20 -2.38
N ARG A 17 18.38 3.41 -2.86
CA ARG A 17 17.50 3.59 -4.02
C ARG A 17 18.04 2.81 -5.22
N VAL A 18 17.19 2.00 -5.85
CA VAL A 18 17.48 1.21 -7.04
C VAL A 18 17.66 2.16 -8.21
N ALA A 19 18.86 2.18 -8.79
CA ALA A 19 19.21 3.04 -9.92
C ALA A 19 19.22 2.25 -11.23
N TYR A 20 19.17 2.96 -12.36
CA TYR A 20 19.43 2.39 -13.67
C TYR A 20 20.94 2.27 -13.90
N GLU A 21 21.39 1.10 -14.35
CA GLU A 21 22.81 0.81 -14.65
C GLU A 21 23.03 0.23 -16.06
N GLY A 22 21.97 0.10 -16.86
CA GLY A 22 22.05 -0.41 -18.23
C GLY A 22 22.00 -1.93 -18.37
N PRO A 23 21.81 -2.43 -19.60
CA PRO A 23 21.48 -3.83 -19.88
C PRO A 23 22.57 -4.82 -19.49
N ASP A 24 23.83 -4.38 -19.47
CA ASP A 24 24.98 -5.24 -19.15
C ASP A 24 25.26 -5.36 -17.65
N SER A 25 24.61 -4.55 -16.81
CA SER A 25 24.83 -4.56 -15.36
C SER A 25 24.55 -5.93 -14.75
N LYS A 26 25.48 -6.38 -13.90
CA LYS A 26 25.34 -7.61 -13.09
C LYS A 26 24.86 -7.33 -11.67
N ASN A 27 24.69 -6.06 -11.28
CA ASN A 27 24.21 -5.71 -9.95
C ASN A 27 22.75 -6.12 -9.80
N PRO A 28 22.37 -7.08 -8.94
CA PRO A 28 20.98 -7.53 -8.83
C PRO A 28 20.02 -6.42 -8.34
N LEU A 29 20.52 -5.39 -7.66
CA LEU A 29 19.74 -4.27 -7.11
C LEU A 29 19.86 -2.99 -7.96
N ALA A 30 19.87 -3.16 -9.28
CA ALA A 30 19.80 -2.09 -10.27
C ALA A 30 18.85 -2.45 -11.41
N PHE A 31 18.21 -1.44 -12.01
CA PHE A 31 17.43 -1.59 -13.23
C PHE A 31 18.34 -1.72 -14.45
N LYS A 32 18.01 -2.67 -15.34
CA LYS A 32 18.77 -2.92 -16.57
C LYS A 32 18.14 -2.27 -17.79
N HIS A 33 16.82 -2.05 -17.73
CA HIS A 33 16.02 -1.52 -18.84
C HIS A 33 15.10 -0.38 -18.43
N TYR A 34 14.81 -0.23 -17.13
CA TYR A 34 13.97 0.86 -16.66
C TYR A 34 14.84 2.06 -16.27
N ASN A 35 14.97 3.01 -17.19
CA ASN A 35 15.46 4.34 -16.90
C ASN A 35 14.26 5.29 -16.77
N PRO A 36 13.90 5.76 -15.57
CA PRO A 36 12.68 6.54 -15.36
C PRO A 36 12.64 7.84 -16.18
N ASP A 37 13.80 8.42 -16.52
CA ASP A 37 13.93 9.69 -17.22
C ASP A 37 14.17 9.54 -18.73
N GLU A 38 14.29 8.30 -19.23
CA GLU A 38 14.43 8.05 -20.67
C GLU A 38 13.15 8.43 -21.41
N VAL A 39 13.28 9.28 -22.42
CA VAL A 39 12.16 9.73 -23.24
C VAL A 39 11.94 8.76 -24.40
N VAL A 40 10.76 8.17 -24.45
CA VAL A 40 10.29 7.28 -25.51
C VAL A 40 9.05 7.91 -26.12
N GLU A 41 9.03 8.18 -27.42
CA GLU A 41 7.86 8.77 -28.10
C GLU A 41 7.29 10.02 -27.38
N GLY A 42 8.19 10.90 -26.91
CA GLY A 42 7.82 12.19 -26.30
C GLY A 42 7.35 12.16 -24.84
N LYS A 43 7.38 11.02 -24.16
CA LYS A 43 7.16 10.93 -22.70
C LYS A 43 8.26 10.12 -22.03
N THR A 44 8.53 10.42 -20.76
CA THR A 44 9.47 9.62 -19.97
C THR A 44 8.92 8.21 -19.75
N MET A 45 9.78 7.20 -19.59
CA MET A 45 9.34 5.84 -19.24
C MET A 45 8.49 5.82 -17.97
N LYS A 46 8.80 6.67 -16.98
CA LYS A 46 7.99 6.80 -15.77
C LYS A 46 6.55 7.23 -16.07
N GLU A 47 6.35 8.15 -17.00
CA GLU A 47 5.02 8.63 -17.42
C GLU A 47 4.24 7.61 -18.24
N HIS A 48 4.94 6.81 -19.05
CA HIS A 48 4.32 5.70 -19.80
C HIS A 48 3.90 4.56 -18.88
N LEU A 49 4.82 4.10 -18.03
CA LEU A 49 4.65 2.85 -17.29
C LEU A 49 3.83 3.03 -16.00
N ARG A 50 3.95 4.20 -15.35
CA ARG A 50 3.16 4.58 -14.16
C ARG A 50 3.11 3.46 -13.10
N PHE A 51 4.27 2.85 -12.81
CA PHE A 51 4.32 1.69 -11.92
C PHE A 51 3.66 1.95 -10.56
N SER A 52 2.91 0.96 -10.09
CA SER A 52 2.21 0.98 -8.81
C SER A 52 2.58 -0.23 -7.97
N VAL A 53 2.86 -0.01 -6.69
CA VAL A 53 3.08 -1.09 -5.71
C VAL A 53 1.76 -1.43 -5.02
N VAL A 54 1.39 -2.71 -5.04
CA VAL A 54 0.15 -3.18 -4.42
C VAL A 54 0.34 -3.50 -2.93
N TYR A 55 -0.44 -2.86 -2.08
CA TYR A 55 -0.26 -2.93 -0.63
C TYR A 55 -0.46 -4.34 -0.07
N TRP A 56 -1.47 -5.08 -0.55
CA TRP A 56 -1.80 -6.41 -0.02
C TRP A 56 -0.64 -7.39 -0.17
N HIS A 57 -0.06 -7.56 -1.36
CA HIS A 57 1.04 -8.52 -1.54
C HIS A 57 2.34 -8.04 -0.89
N THR A 58 2.66 -6.74 -0.99
CA THR A 58 3.96 -6.24 -0.52
C THR A 58 4.01 -6.10 1.01
N MET A 59 2.93 -5.64 1.64
CA MET A 59 2.90 -5.32 3.08
C MET A 59 2.07 -6.28 3.92
N ARG A 60 1.04 -6.93 3.36
CA ARG A 60 0.16 -7.85 4.11
C ARG A 60 0.38 -9.32 3.83
N GLY A 61 1.01 -9.66 2.71
CA GLY A 61 1.36 -11.04 2.38
C GLY A 61 2.25 -11.64 3.47
N VAL A 62 1.96 -12.87 3.87
CA VAL A 62 2.72 -13.62 4.88
C VAL A 62 3.39 -14.87 4.30
N GLY A 63 3.21 -15.14 3.01
CA GLY A 63 3.74 -16.34 2.35
C GLY A 63 3.06 -17.64 2.80
N ALA A 64 1.81 -17.56 3.28
CA ALA A 64 0.98 -18.72 3.56
C ALA A 64 0.26 -19.19 2.29
N ASP A 65 -0.11 -20.46 2.26
CA ASP A 65 -0.95 -21.06 1.23
C ASP A 65 -2.00 -21.99 1.88
N MET A 66 -2.75 -22.73 1.07
CA MET A 66 -3.82 -23.62 1.57
C MET A 66 -3.29 -24.85 2.32
N PHE A 67 -1.98 -25.09 2.32
CA PHE A 67 -1.30 -26.27 2.86
C PHE A 67 -0.27 -25.95 3.95
N GLY A 68 0.01 -24.67 4.22
CA GLY A 68 1.06 -24.26 5.14
C GLY A 68 0.84 -22.88 5.78
N VAL A 69 1.60 -22.63 6.86
CA VAL A 69 1.57 -21.37 7.61
C VAL A 69 2.42 -20.29 6.95
N GLY A 70 2.26 -19.04 7.38
CA GLY A 70 3.08 -17.93 6.92
C GLY A 70 4.56 -18.14 7.22
N THR A 71 5.41 -17.80 6.25
CA THR A 71 6.86 -18.03 6.27
C THR A 71 7.68 -16.74 6.26
N TRP A 72 7.07 -15.60 5.92
CA TRP A 72 7.80 -14.35 5.76
C TRP A 72 8.03 -13.66 7.12
N ASP A 73 9.29 -13.45 7.50
CA ASP A 73 9.62 -12.61 8.66
C ASP A 73 9.63 -11.13 8.26
N ARG A 74 8.69 -10.37 8.83
CA ARG A 74 8.52 -8.94 8.62
C ARG A 74 8.75 -8.23 9.96
N PRO A 75 9.94 -7.64 10.21
CA PRO A 75 10.26 -7.05 11.51
C PRO A 75 9.29 -5.96 11.97
N TRP A 76 8.66 -5.25 11.02
CA TRP A 76 7.68 -4.20 11.27
C TRP A 76 6.29 -4.73 11.66
N GLU A 77 6.03 -6.04 11.60
CA GLU A 77 4.76 -6.63 12.07
C GLU A 77 4.77 -6.94 13.58
N LYS A 78 5.90 -6.77 14.26
CA LYS A 78 6.07 -7.14 15.68
C LYS A 78 5.79 -5.94 16.60
N GLY A 79 5.05 -6.20 17.70
CA GLY A 79 4.84 -5.27 18.81
C GLY A 79 3.89 -4.09 18.55
N GLY A 80 3.21 -3.67 19.61
CA GLY A 80 2.19 -2.61 19.59
C GLY A 80 0.79 -3.15 19.29
N SER A 81 -0.19 -2.24 19.22
CA SER A 81 -1.56 -2.55 18.79
C SER A 81 -1.63 -2.78 17.27
N GLU A 82 -2.72 -3.37 16.77
CA GLU A 82 -2.95 -3.52 15.33
C GLU A 82 -2.91 -2.17 14.58
N MET A 83 -3.38 -1.11 15.23
CA MET A 83 -3.33 0.25 14.69
C MET A 83 -1.88 0.78 14.63
N ASP A 84 -1.05 0.50 15.64
CA ASP A 84 0.37 0.87 15.62
C ASP A 84 1.11 0.18 14.48
N ILE A 85 0.80 -1.10 14.26
CA ILE A 85 1.35 -1.88 13.15
C ILE A 85 0.88 -1.29 11.82
N ALA A 86 -0.39 -0.96 11.66
CA ALA A 86 -0.93 -0.34 10.44
C ALA A 86 -0.24 1.00 10.10
N LEU A 87 -0.07 1.89 11.09
CA LEU A 87 0.65 3.15 10.90
C LEU A 87 2.14 2.93 10.58
N ARG A 88 2.75 1.90 11.17
CA ARG A 88 4.13 1.52 10.85
C ARG A 88 4.26 1.02 9.41
N ARG A 89 3.34 0.17 8.94
CA ARG A 89 3.33 -0.33 7.56
C ARG A 89 3.24 0.80 6.53
N VAL A 90 2.52 1.89 6.83
CA VAL A 90 2.52 3.08 5.96
C VAL A 90 3.95 3.60 5.76
N ARG A 91 4.72 3.76 6.83
CA ARG A 91 6.11 4.25 6.75
C ARG A 91 6.99 3.28 5.95
N VAL A 92 6.85 1.98 6.20
CA VAL A 92 7.57 0.93 5.48
C VAL A 92 7.23 0.95 3.98
N MET A 93 5.96 1.08 3.63
CA MET A 93 5.47 1.15 2.26
C MET A 93 6.07 2.32 1.49
N PHE A 94 6.09 3.51 2.11
CA PHE A 94 6.66 4.69 1.46
C PHE A 94 8.19 4.60 1.36
N GLU A 95 8.89 4.06 2.35
CA GLU A 95 10.33 3.77 2.23
C GLU A 95 10.59 2.80 1.06
N PHE A 96 9.81 1.73 0.97
CA PHE A 96 9.91 0.75 -0.11
C PHE A 96 9.71 1.39 -1.48
N CYS A 97 8.64 2.17 -1.64
CA CYS A 97 8.33 2.84 -2.92
C CYS A 97 9.40 3.88 -3.28
N GLN A 98 9.93 4.64 -2.31
CA GLN A 98 11.03 5.58 -2.54
C GLN A 98 12.31 4.86 -2.98
N LYS A 99 12.66 3.73 -2.34
CA LYS A 99 13.83 2.93 -2.70
C LYS A 99 13.65 2.28 -4.07
N LEU A 100 12.46 1.78 -4.39
CA LEU A 100 12.16 1.21 -5.71
C LEU A 100 12.05 2.27 -6.82
N GLY A 101 11.67 3.50 -6.48
CA GLY A 101 11.36 4.55 -7.46
C GLY A 101 9.95 4.45 -8.04
N ALA A 102 9.02 3.77 -7.36
CA ALA A 102 7.64 3.61 -7.81
C ALA A 102 6.84 4.90 -7.56
N PRO A 103 6.19 5.49 -8.58
CA PRO A 103 5.42 6.73 -8.43
C PRO A 103 4.07 6.53 -7.75
N PHE A 104 3.51 5.32 -7.76
CA PHE A 104 2.19 5.05 -7.22
C PHE A 104 2.13 3.84 -6.29
N TYR A 105 1.03 3.76 -5.53
CA TYR A 105 0.60 2.56 -4.83
C TYR A 105 -0.90 2.31 -5.04
N ALA A 106 -1.36 1.12 -4.70
CA ALA A 106 -2.78 0.74 -4.67
C ALA A 106 -3.10 -0.07 -3.41
N PHE A 107 -4.34 0.01 -2.92
CA PHE A 107 -4.74 -0.71 -1.69
C PHE A 107 -6.18 -1.24 -1.72
N HIS A 108 -6.46 -2.26 -0.91
CA HIS A 108 -7.78 -2.45 -0.32
C HIS A 108 -7.88 -1.77 1.05
N ASP A 109 -9.06 -1.26 1.38
CA ASP A 109 -9.31 -0.58 2.67
C ASP A 109 -8.89 -1.42 3.90
N ARG A 110 -9.09 -2.74 3.85
CA ARG A 110 -8.68 -3.69 4.89
C ARG A 110 -7.19 -4.08 4.88
N ASP A 111 -6.46 -3.73 3.83
CA ASP A 111 -5.01 -3.91 3.80
C ASP A 111 -4.32 -2.87 4.67
N VAL A 112 -4.79 -1.62 4.54
CA VAL A 112 -4.17 -0.45 5.17
C VAL A 112 -4.62 -0.26 6.61
N ALA A 113 -5.88 -0.59 6.95
CA ALA A 113 -6.42 -0.39 8.29
C ALA A 113 -7.08 -1.66 8.87
N PRO A 114 -6.94 -1.93 10.19
CA PRO A 114 -7.62 -3.04 10.84
C PRO A 114 -9.12 -2.78 10.96
N GLU A 115 -9.93 -3.83 10.77
CA GLU A 115 -11.37 -3.78 11.02
C GLU A 115 -11.62 -3.70 12.54
N GLY A 116 -12.54 -2.83 12.96
CA GLY A 116 -12.98 -2.73 14.35
C GLY A 116 -14.14 -3.70 14.65
N ARG A 117 -14.66 -3.64 15.88
CA ARG A 117 -15.82 -4.43 16.30
C ARG A 117 -17.13 -3.96 15.66
N THR A 118 -17.15 -2.71 15.18
CA THR A 118 -18.30 -2.09 14.52
C THR A 118 -17.86 -1.37 13.26
N LEU A 119 -18.77 -1.17 12.31
CA LEU A 119 -18.52 -0.38 11.09
C LEU A 119 -17.99 1.02 11.43
N SER A 120 -18.55 1.66 12.46
CA SER A 120 -18.12 2.98 12.93
C SER A 120 -16.66 2.98 13.41
N GLU A 121 -16.25 1.93 14.12
CA GLU A 121 -14.86 1.76 14.56
C GLU A 121 -13.92 1.47 13.39
N SER A 122 -14.31 0.59 12.47
CA SER A 122 -13.55 0.31 11.24
C SER A 122 -13.31 1.58 10.42
N ASN A 123 -14.34 2.43 10.30
CA ASN A 123 -14.22 3.71 9.59
C ASN A 123 -13.24 4.65 10.29
N ARG A 124 -13.31 4.76 11.64
CA ARG A 124 -12.36 5.57 12.41
C ARG A 124 -10.91 5.06 12.28
N ASN A 125 -10.72 3.75 12.21
CA ASN A 125 -9.40 3.17 12.00
C ASN A 125 -8.87 3.53 10.61
N LEU A 126 -9.70 3.40 9.58
CA LEU A 126 -9.33 3.79 8.21
C LEU A 126 -8.99 5.28 8.13
N ASP A 127 -9.77 6.16 8.76
CA ASP A 127 -9.52 7.61 8.78
C ASP A 127 -8.13 7.96 9.35
N LYS A 128 -7.73 7.27 10.43
CA LYS A 128 -6.40 7.45 11.01
C LYS A 128 -5.29 7.05 10.04
N VAL A 129 -5.45 5.94 9.31
CA VAL A 129 -4.46 5.49 8.33
C VAL A 129 -4.44 6.40 7.11
N VAL A 130 -5.60 6.82 6.59
CA VAL A 130 -5.73 7.76 5.47
C VAL A 130 -5.00 9.07 5.79
N LYS A 131 -5.12 9.59 7.01
CA LYS A 131 -4.39 10.78 7.44
C LYS A 131 -2.86 10.60 7.36
N GLU A 132 -2.34 9.44 7.78
CA GLU A 132 -0.90 9.14 7.72
C GLU A 132 -0.44 8.90 6.28
N LEU A 133 -1.22 8.18 5.46
CA LEU A 133 -0.98 8.01 4.03
C LEU A 133 -0.87 9.36 3.33
N LYS A 134 -1.86 10.26 3.53
CA LYS A 134 -1.89 11.59 2.94
C LYS A 134 -0.69 12.44 3.35
N LYS A 135 -0.22 12.30 4.59
CA LYS A 135 1.02 12.95 5.04
C LYS A 135 2.21 12.46 4.23
N HIS A 136 2.37 11.15 4.10
CA HIS A 136 3.47 10.59 3.33
C HIS A 136 3.38 10.86 1.83
N GLN A 137 2.19 10.91 1.23
CA GLN A 137 2.00 11.37 -0.16
C GLN A 137 2.54 12.79 -0.34
N ARG A 138 2.21 13.72 0.57
CA ARG A 138 2.74 15.10 0.53
C ARG A 138 4.26 15.15 0.70
N ASP A 139 4.80 14.36 1.63
CA ASP A 139 6.23 14.40 1.96
C ASP A 139 7.10 13.76 0.86
N THR A 140 6.55 12.84 0.07
CA THR A 140 7.32 12.03 -0.90
C THR A 140 6.95 12.29 -2.37
N GLY A 141 5.77 12.84 -2.63
CA GLY A 141 5.21 12.97 -3.98
C GLY A 141 4.69 11.66 -4.59
N ILE A 142 4.67 10.55 -3.84
CA ILE A 142 4.12 9.27 -4.30
C ILE A 142 2.59 9.36 -4.23
N GLY A 143 1.92 9.00 -5.33
CA GLY A 143 0.46 9.08 -5.46
C GLY A 143 -0.26 7.78 -5.16
N LEU A 144 -1.57 7.87 -4.91
CA LEU A 144 -2.46 6.71 -4.98
C LEU A 144 -2.86 6.52 -6.45
N LEU A 145 -2.72 5.31 -7.00
CA LEU A 145 -3.24 5.03 -8.35
C LEU A 145 -4.73 4.68 -8.29
N TRP A 146 -5.13 3.90 -7.30
CA TRP A 146 -6.51 3.55 -6.99
C TRP A 146 -6.60 2.90 -5.61
N GLY A 147 -7.77 3.02 -4.98
CA GLY A 147 -8.15 2.26 -3.78
C GLY A 147 -9.44 1.49 -4.02
N THR A 148 -9.61 0.35 -3.35
CA THR A 148 -10.80 -0.50 -3.50
C THR A 148 -11.26 -1.12 -2.17
N ALA A 149 -12.51 -1.57 -2.10
CA ALA A 149 -13.05 -2.21 -0.91
C ALA A 149 -12.77 -3.71 -0.90
N CYS A 150 -12.18 -4.25 0.17
CA CYS A 150 -12.04 -5.68 0.36
C CYS A 150 -13.38 -6.28 0.83
N LEU A 151 -14.17 -6.75 -0.14
CA LEU A 151 -15.50 -7.34 0.09
C LEU A 151 -15.50 -8.87 -0.03
N PHE A 152 -14.40 -9.52 0.34
CA PHE A 152 -14.21 -10.96 0.12
C PHE A 152 -13.48 -11.71 1.24
N VAL A 153 -12.71 -11.03 2.11
CA VAL A 153 -11.97 -11.71 3.19
C VAL A 153 -12.82 -11.98 4.43
N ASN A 154 -13.67 -11.03 4.84
CA ASN A 154 -14.47 -11.22 6.05
C ASN A 154 -15.55 -12.30 5.82
N PRO A 155 -15.78 -13.22 6.79
CA PRO A 155 -16.79 -14.28 6.68
C PRO A 155 -18.19 -13.81 6.28
N ARG A 156 -18.57 -12.56 6.59
CA ARG A 156 -19.85 -11.99 6.16
C ARG A 156 -20.07 -12.05 4.65
N TYR A 157 -18.99 -12.08 3.86
CA TYR A 157 -19.02 -12.10 2.40
C TYR A 157 -18.98 -13.51 1.80
N MET A 158 -19.11 -14.57 2.59
CA MET A 158 -19.04 -15.96 2.10
C MET A 158 -20.08 -16.32 1.03
N HIS A 159 -21.20 -15.59 0.98
CA HIS A 159 -22.25 -15.75 -0.04
C HIS A 159 -22.27 -14.59 -1.05
N GLY A 160 -21.19 -13.82 -1.14
CA GLY A 160 -21.08 -12.63 -1.96
C GLY A 160 -21.36 -11.34 -1.18
N ALA A 161 -21.03 -10.21 -1.82
CA ALA A 161 -21.22 -8.87 -1.27
C ALA A 161 -22.49 -8.22 -1.84
N ALA A 162 -22.38 -7.54 -2.99
CA ALA A 162 -23.54 -7.01 -3.71
C ALA A 162 -24.47 -8.12 -4.28
N THR A 163 -23.98 -9.35 -4.37
CA THR A 163 -24.73 -10.53 -4.84
C THR A 163 -25.13 -11.46 -3.71
N SER A 164 -25.03 -11.00 -2.45
CA SER A 164 -25.43 -11.81 -1.30
C SER A 164 -26.92 -12.11 -1.33
N CYS A 165 -27.29 -13.31 -0.90
CA CYS A 165 -28.68 -13.64 -0.59
C CYS A 165 -29.18 -12.97 0.71
N ASN A 166 -28.30 -12.32 1.48
CA ASN A 166 -28.64 -11.57 2.69
C ASN A 166 -28.58 -10.05 2.44
N ALA A 167 -29.72 -9.37 2.62
CA ALA A 167 -29.84 -7.92 2.42
C ALA A 167 -28.95 -7.09 3.38
N ASP A 168 -28.68 -7.56 4.59
CA ASP A 168 -27.80 -6.86 5.54
C ASP A 168 -26.35 -6.86 5.05
N VAL A 169 -25.93 -7.95 4.39
CA VAL A 169 -24.58 -8.05 3.79
C VAL A 169 -24.46 -7.11 2.59
N PHE A 170 -25.51 -7.02 1.76
CA PHE A 170 -25.58 -6.03 0.68
C PHE A 170 -25.42 -4.60 1.22
N ALA A 171 -26.18 -4.26 2.27
CA ALA A 171 -26.13 -2.94 2.89
C ALA A 171 -24.74 -2.65 3.51
N TYR A 172 -24.14 -3.61 4.21
CA TYR A 172 -22.80 -3.46 4.78
C TYR A 172 -21.74 -3.25 3.68
N ALA A 173 -21.81 -4.02 2.59
CA ALA A 173 -20.91 -3.86 1.44
C ALA A 173 -21.02 -2.46 0.82
N GLY A 174 -22.25 -1.95 0.63
CA GLY A 174 -22.48 -0.59 0.15
C GLY A 174 -21.87 0.47 1.07
N ALA A 175 -22.00 0.30 2.39
CA ALA A 175 -21.40 1.20 3.36
C ALA A 175 -19.86 1.17 3.33
N GLN A 176 -19.26 -0.01 3.18
CA GLN A 176 -17.81 -0.17 3.05
C GLN A 176 -17.29 0.45 1.73
N VAL A 177 -17.97 0.24 0.60
CA VAL A 177 -17.63 0.85 -0.70
C VAL A 177 -17.69 2.37 -0.61
N LYS A 178 -18.77 2.93 -0.04
CA LYS A 178 -18.88 4.38 0.19
C LYS A 178 -17.66 4.91 0.94
N LYS A 179 -17.29 4.25 2.05
CA LYS A 179 -16.14 4.71 2.85
C LYS A 179 -14.82 4.59 2.10
N CYS A 180 -14.64 3.52 1.32
CA CYS A 180 -13.45 3.37 0.51
C CYS A 180 -13.35 4.44 -0.60
N LEU A 181 -14.46 4.79 -1.25
CA LEU A 181 -14.50 5.87 -2.24
C LEU A 181 -14.11 7.21 -1.63
N GLU A 182 -14.59 7.53 -0.42
CA GLU A 182 -14.19 8.74 0.32
C GLU A 182 -12.68 8.75 0.60
N ALA A 183 -12.14 7.63 1.07
CA ALA A 183 -10.71 7.49 1.35
C ALA A 183 -9.86 7.62 0.08
N THR A 184 -10.26 6.98 -1.02
CA THR A 184 -9.60 7.07 -2.33
C THR A 184 -9.61 8.51 -2.83
N HIS A 185 -10.77 9.18 -2.78
CA HIS A 185 -10.91 10.57 -3.18
C HIS A 185 -10.04 11.50 -2.32
N GLU A 186 -10.00 11.28 -1.00
CA GLU A 186 -9.20 12.10 -0.09
C GLU A 186 -7.68 12.00 -0.38
N LEU A 187 -7.23 10.85 -0.87
CA LEU A 187 -5.85 10.55 -1.24
C LEU A 187 -5.52 10.85 -2.71
N GLY A 188 -6.50 11.36 -3.47
CA GLY A 188 -6.31 11.78 -4.87
C GLY A 188 -6.00 10.65 -5.84
N GLY A 189 -6.50 9.45 -5.58
CA GLY A 189 -6.41 8.30 -6.50
C GLY A 189 -7.71 7.95 -7.18
#